data_AF-A0A2G4U647-F1
#
_entry.id   AF-A0A2G4U647-F1
#
_cell.length_a   1.000
_cell.length_b   1.000
_cell.length_c   1.000
_cell.angle_alpha   90.00
_cell.angle_beta   90.00
_cell.angle_gamma   90.00
#
_symmetry.space_group_name_H-M   'P 1'
#
loop_
_entity.id
_entity.type
_entity.pdbx_description
1 polymer ?
#
loop_
_entity_poly.entity_id
_entity_poly.type
_entity_poly.pdbx_seq_one_letter_code
_entity_poly.pdbx_strand_id
1 'polypeptide(L)'
;MHKIICSIVLMLGMTGATLPAYANTLTQSLTRCDTTFFSEIYHQRTTLSRVAPLTVDQQFHAWFKAPVDGNGIVWFAQPLHELNLTLSGYFLQTSNLNEINYGKYYYWGLIFKESPEEVMSKLDHLTWGKAGDDYLSQAMIKVDPNSAWRENAQAVSGIAPAKESTEKLLMLSKGKEGTLLLCSVQGNVTPDMLATLRPDLTGGVAK
;
A
#
# COMPACT_ATOMS: atom_id res chain seq x y z
N MET A 1 19.22 -74.68 -5.81
CA MET A 1 18.83 -73.98 -4.56
C MET A 1 19.62 -72.68 -4.47
N HIS A 2 19.01 -71.54 -4.79
CA HIS A 2 19.60 -70.22 -4.59
C HIS A 2 18.55 -69.34 -3.91
N LYS A 3 18.85 -68.89 -2.69
CA LYS A 3 18.00 -68.00 -1.88
C LYS A 3 18.30 -66.57 -2.30
N ILE A 4 17.32 -65.86 -2.82
CA ILE A 4 17.39 -64.40 -3.04
C ILE A 4 16.76 -63.73 -1.83
N ILE A 5 17.58 -63.01 -1.07
CA ILE A 5 17.17 -62.18 0.07
C ILE A 5 16.67 -60.86 -0.50
N CYS A 6 15.38 -60.57 -0.33
CA CYS A 6 14.76 -59.33 -0.77
C CYS A 6 14.88 -58.29 0.37
N SER A 7 15.79 -57.34 0.22
CA SER A 7 15.95 -56.23 1.16
C SER A 7 14.84 -55.19 0.94
N ILE A 8 14.03 -54.97 1.97
CA ILE A 8 13.00 -53.93 2.02
C ILE A 8 13.68 -52.58 2.21
N VAL A 9 13.67 -51.72 1.19
CA VAL A 9 14.09 -50.32 1.31
C VAL A 9 12.89 -49.50 1.80
N LEU A 10 12.97 -49.02 3.04
CA LEU A 10 12.00 -48.11 3.63
C LEU A 10 12.29 -46.68 3.11
N MET A 11 11.51 -46.19 2.15
CA MET A 11 11.56 -44.76 1.79
C MET A 11 10.76 -43.96 2.81
N LEU A 12 11.46 -43.19 3.67
CA LEU A 12 10.82 -42.13 4.45
C LEU A 12 10.43 -40.99 3.52
N GLY A 13 9.12 -40.79 3.32
CA GLY A 13 8.59 -39.60 2.68
C GLY A 13 8.79 -38.37 3.57
N MET A 14 9.63 -37.43 3.13
CA MET A 14 9.67 -36.08 3.68
C MET A 14 8.37 -35.36 3.29
N THR A 15 7.40 -35.32 4.21
CA THR A 15 6.30 -34.35 4.12
C THR A 15 6.86 -32.98 4.47
N GLY A 16 7.23 -32.19 3.46
CA GLY A 16 7.57 -30.78 3.64
C GLY A 16 6.33 -30.05 4.15
N ALA A 17 6.35 -29.64 5.42
CA ALA A 17 5.37 -28.71 5.95
C ALA A 17 5.58 -27.36 5.27
N THR A 18 4.79 -27.07 4.24
CA THR A 18 4.66 -25.71 3.74
C THR A 18 3.94 -24.90 4.81
N LEU A 19 4.69 -24.10 5.58
CA LEU A 19 4.08 -23.09 6.42
C LEU A 19 3.18 -22.23 5.52
N PRO A 20 1.94 -21.93 5.93
CA PRO A 20 1.12 -21.00 5.17
C PRO A 20 1.89 -19.68 5.11
N ALA A 21 2.27 -19.26 3.90
CA ALA A 21 2.65 -17.88 3.70
C ALA A 21 1.43 -17.05 4.10
N TYR A 22 1.50 -16.34 5.23
CA TYR A 22 0.46 -15.40 5.62
C TYR A 22 0.35 -14.38 4.49
N ALA A 23 -0.70 -14.51 3.67
CA ALA A 23 -1.02 -13.48 2.70
C ALA A 23 -1.30 -12.19 3.46
N ASN A 24 -0.65 -11.11 3.07
CA ASN A 24 -0.89 -9.82 3.72
C ASN A 24 -2.30 -9.35 3.37
N THR A 25 -2.98 -8.72 4.33
CA THR A 25 -4.22 -7.99 4.04
C THR A 25 -3.94 -6.77 3.16
N LEU A 26 -4.98 -6.17 2.57
CA LEU A 26 -4.81 -4.91 1.83
C LEU A 26 -4.28 -3.81 2.76
N THR A 27 -4.79 -3.75 3.99
CA THR A 27 -4.37 -2.81 5.03
C THR A 27 -2.91 -3.01 5.38
N GLN A 28 -2.45 -4.24 5.62
CA GLN A 28 -1.05 -4.53 5.96
C GLN A 28 -0.10 -4.23 4.79
N SER A 29 -0.47 -4.58 3.55
CA SER A 29 0.38 -4.31 2.39
C SER A 29 0.49 -2.81 2.09
N LEU A 30 -0.58 -2.04 2.35
CA LEU A 30 -0.57 -0.58 2.18
C LEU A 30 0.49 0.10 3.06
N THR A 31 0.74 -0.38 4.28
CA THR A 31 1.64 0.31 5.25
C THR A 31 3.08 0.52 4.75
N ARG A 32 3.51 -0.24 3.74
CA ARG A 32 4.83 -0.15 3.12
C ARG A 32 5.00 1.03 2.15
N CYS A 33 3.87 1.56 1.67
CA CYS A 33 3.82 2.61 0.67
C CYS A 33 4.71 2.33 -0.54
N ASP A 34 4.57 1.14 -1.13
CA ASP A 34 5.28 0.70 -2.32
C ASP A 34 4.44 -0.26 -3.19
N THR A 35 5.06 -0.86 -4.22
CA THR A 35 4.44 -1.80 -5.16
C THR A 35 3.77 -3.01 -4.51
N THR A 36 4.16 -3.39 -3.28
CA THR A 36 3.59 -4.55 -2.57
C THR A 36 2.07 -4.45 -2.46
N PHE A 37 1.53 -3.24 -2.24
CA PHE A 37 0.09 -3.01 -2.18
C PHE A 37 -0.61 -3.38 -3.50
N PHE A 38 -0.02 -3.01 -4.63
CA PHE A 38 -0.57 -3.27 -5.95
C PHE A 38 -0.46 -4.75 -6.35
N SER A 39 0.62 -5.42 -5.92
CA SER A 39 0.73 -6.89 -6.02
C SER A 39 -0.36 -7.57 -5.17
N GLU A 40 -0.64 -7.06 -3.98
CA GLU A 40 -1.69 -7.62 -3.11
C GLU A 40 -3.09 -7.47 -3.72
N ILE A 41 -3.40 -6.31 -4.32
CA ILE A 41 -4.64 -6.14 -5.10
C ILE A 41 -4.71 -7.19 -6.23
N TYR A 42 -3.60 -7.43 -6.93
CA TYR A 42 -3.57 -8.46 -7.98
C TYR A 42 -3.82 -9.86 -7.42
N HIS A 43 -3.20 -10.23 -6.30
CA HIS A 43 -3.41 -11.52 -5.64
C HIS A 43 -4.88 -11.71 -5.24
N GLN A 44 -5.55 -10.65 -4.78
CA GLN A 44 -6.95 -10.67 -4.35
C GLN A 44 -7.96 -10.30 -5.45
N ARG A 45 -7.52 -10.08 -6.71
CA ARG A 45 -8.32 -9.48 -7.80
C ARG A 45 -9.68 -10.12 -8.04
N THR A 46 -9.80 -11.44 -7.89
CA THR A 46 -11.08 -12.15 -8.07
C THR A 46 -12.14 -11.67 -7.08
N THR A 47 -11.76 -11.43 -5.83
CA THR A 47 -12.65 -10.90 -4.80
C THR A 47 -12.87 -9.41 -5.01
N LEU A 48 -11.80 -8.64 -5.22
CA LEU A 48 -11.85 -7.18 -5.30
C LEU A 48 -12.61 -6.67 -6.54
N SER A 49 -12.54 -7.39 -7.66
CA SER A 49 -13.30 -7.08 -8.88
C SER A 49 -14.81 -7.11 -8.71
N ARG A 50 -15.32 -7.76 -7.65
CA ARG A 50 -16.76 -7.80 -7.32
C ARG A 50 -17.23 -6.57 -6.58
N VAL A 51 -16.32 -5.83 -5.94
CA VAL A 51 -16.66 -4.66 -5.12
C VAL A 51 -16.32 -3.34 -5.80
N ALA A 52 -15.30 -3.32 -6.68
CA ALA A 52 -14.99 -2.18 -7.51
C ALA A 52 -14.24 -2.59 -8.80
N PRO A 53 -14.34 -1.80 -9.89
CA PRO A 53 -13.62 -2.08 -11.12
C PRO A 53 -12.10 -1.99 -10.93
N LEU A 54 -11.37 -2.95 -11.50
CA LEU A 54 -9.90 -3.02 -11.45
C LEU A 54 -9.28 -2.84 -12.84
N THR A 55 -8.07 -2.30 -12.85
CA THR A 55 -7.10 -2.44 -13.94
C THR A 55 -6.01 -3.41 -13.49
N VAL A 56 -5.48 -4.19 -14.44
CA VAL A 56 -4.43 -5.19 -14.23
C VAL A 56 -3.35 -4.96 -15.28
N ASP A 57 -2.09 -4.95 -14.86
CA ASP A 57 -0.94 -4.84 -15.77
C ASP A 57 -0.34 -6.21 -16.14
N GLN A 58 0.75 -6.20 -16.89
CA GLN A 58 1.46 -7.41 -17.31
C GLN A 58 2.46 -7.91 -16.25
N GLN A 59 2.70 -7.12 -15.21
CA GLN A 59 3.68 -7.35 -14.15
C GLN A 59 3.03 -7.90 -12.88
N PHE A 60 1.78 -8.39 -12.98
CA PHE A 60 1.02 -8.92 -11.85
C PHE A 60 0.74 -7.87 -10.76
N HIS A 61 0.50 -6.62 -11.17
CA HIS A 61 -0.10 -5.59 -10.34
C HIS A 61 -1.55 -5.34 -10.76
N ALA A 62 -2.33 -4.82 -9.81
CA ALA A 62 -3.66 -4.33 -10.07
C ALA A 62 -3.96 -3.09 -9.23
N TRP A 63 -4.90 -2.27 -9.69
CA TRP A 63 -5.38 -1.10 -8.97
C TRP A 63 -6.85 -0.83 -9.28
N PHE A 64 -7.53 -0.15 -8.35
CA PHE A 64 -8.89 0.30 -8.57
C PHE A 64 -8.92 1.39 -9.65
N LYS A 65 -9.88 1.32 -10.56
CA LYS A 65 -10.04 2.35 -11.60
C LYS A 65 -10.44 3.67 -10.96
N ALA A 66 -9.74 4.74 -11.32
CA ALA A 66 -10.05 6.09 -10.86
C ALA A 66 -11.50 6.47 -11.22
N PRO A 67 -12.21 7.20 -10.34
CA PRO A 67 -13.55 7.69 -10.64
C PRO A 67 -13.49 8.78 -11.71
N VAL A 68 -14.54 8.86 -12.53
CA VAL A 68 -14.62 9.82 -13.66
C VAL A 68 -14.84 11.26 -13.16
N ASP A 69 -15.45 11.43 -11.99
CA ASP A 69 -15.79 12.73 -11.41
C ASP A 69 -14.60 13.48 -10.79
N GLY A 70 -13.44 12.83 -10.70
CA GLY A 70 -12.20 13.42 -10.18
C GLY A 70 -12.15 13.60 -8.67
N ASN A 71 -13.13 13.11 -7.90
CA ASN A 71 -13.14 13.24 -6.43
C ASN A 71 -12.08 12.37 -5.71
N GLY A 72 -11.43 11.47 -6.46
CA GLY A 72 -10.38 10.59 -5.96
C GLY A 72 -10.85 9.46 -5.06
N ILE A 73 -12.16 9.22 -4.93
CA ILE A 73 -12.72 8.16 -4.08
C ILE A 73 -13.44 7.11 -4.93
N VAL A 74 -13.03 5.86 -4.75
CA VAL A 74 -13.71 4.67 -5.26
C VAL A 74 -14.43 4.00 -4.10
N TRP A 75 -15.74 4.21 -3.99
CA TRP A 75 -16.57 3.50 -3.02
C TRP A 75 -16.79 2.05 -3.44
N PHE A 76 -16.65 1.12 -2.50
CA PHE A 76 -16.92 -0.28 -2.76
C PHE A 76 -18.43 -0.55 -2.75
N ALA A 77 -18.91 -1.33 -3.73
CA ALA A 77 -20.32 -1.70 -3.85
C ALA A 77 -20.83 -2.47 -2.61
N GLN A 78 -19.94 -3.17 -1.93
CA GLN A 78 -20.14 -3.78 -0.62
C GLN A 78 -18.86 -3.65 0.20
N PRO A 79 -18.93 -3.44 1.52
CA PRO A 79 -17.74 -3.34 2.35
C PRO A 79 -16.91 -4.63 2.32
N LEU A 80 -15.60 -4.47 2.42
CA LEU A 80 -14.67 -5.58 2.68
C LEU A 80 -14.37 -5.63 4.18
N HIS A 81 -14.07 -6.83 4.67
CA HIS A 81 -13.73 -7.05 6.07
C HIS A 81 -12.39 -7.74 6.18
N GLU A 82 -11.46 -7.09 6.88
CA GLU A 82 -10.15 -7.63 7.23
C GLU A 82 -9.69 -7.01 8.55
N LEU A 83 -8.90 -7.74 9.35
CA LEU A 83 -8.40 -7.27 10.65
C LEU A 83 -9.48 -6.79 11.64
N ASN A 84 -10.72 -7.28 11.50
CA ASN A 84 -11.90 -6.76 12.21
C ASN A 84 -12.19 -5.27 11.94
N LEU A 85 -11.82 -4.78 10.76
CA LEU A 85 -12.13 -3.46 10.24
C LEU A 85 -13.08 -3.58 9.03
N THR A 86 -13.76 -2.47 8.72
CA THR A 86 -14.72 -2.36 7.63
C THR A 86 -14.21 -1.39 6.59
N LEU A 87 -13.63 -1.92 5.52
CA LEU A 87 -13.12 -1.15 4.39
C LEU A 87 -14.30 -0.77 3.49
N SER A 88 -14.54 0.52 3.36
CA SER A 88 -15.66 1.09 2.58
C SER A 88 -15.24 1.61 1.21
N GLY A 89 -13.95 1.89 1.01
CA GLY A 89 -13.48 2.38 -0.28
C GLY A 89 -11.97 2.53 -0.39
N TYR A 90 -11.56 3.05 -1.53
CA TYR A 90 -10.18 3.34 -1.89
C TYR A 90 -10.06 4.81 -2.30
N PHE A 91 -8.99 5.46 -1.87
CA PHE A 91 -8.66 6.84 -2.21
C PHE A 91 -7.44 6.88 -3.12
N LEU A 92 -7.44 7.77 -4.11
CA LEU A 92 -6.28 8.12 -4.91
C LEU A 92 -6.37 9.56 -5.39
N GLN A 93 -5.26 10.29 -5.29
CA GLN A 93 -5.18 11.65 -5.80
C GLN A 93 -3.74 12.00 -6.18
N THR A 94 -3.58 12.84 -7.19
CA THR A 94 -2.31 13.50 -7.49
C THR A 94 -2.49 15.00 -7.42
N SER A 95 -1.56 15.69 -6.78
CA SER A 95 -1.53 17.16 -6.71
C SER A 95 -0.17 17.67 -7.17
N ASN A 96 -0.18 18.87 -7.74
CA ASN A 96 1.04 19.55 -8.15
C ASN A 96 1.02 20.98 -7.59
N LEU A 97 1.86 21.24 -6.60
CA LEU A 97 1.94 22.52 -5.90
C LEU A 97 3.08 23.41 -6.45
N ASN A 98 3.31 23.34 -7.77
CA ASN A 98 4.40 23.95 -8.53
C ASN A 98 4.72 25.43 -8.19
N GLU A 99 3.77 26.20 -7.65
CA GLU A 99 3.98 27.63 -7.33
C GLU A 99 4.77 27.88 -6.04
N ILE A 100 4.93 26.88 -5.15
CA ILE A 100 5.50 27.09 -3.80
C ILE A 100 6.67 26.12 -3.50
N ASN A 101 7.42 25.66 -4.51
CA ASN A 101 8.55 24.72 -4.35
C ASN A 101 8.21 23.39 -3.66
N TYR A 102 6.93 23.03 -3.58
CA TYR A 102 6.46 21.87 -2.80
C TYR A 102 6.31 20.58 -3.62
N GLY A 103 6.67 20.63 -4.91
CA GLY A 103 6.78 19.43 -5.73
C GLY A 103 5.44 18.75 -6.01
N LYS A 104 5.54 17.48 -6.45
CA LYS A 104 4.38 16.66 -6.79
C LYS A 104 4.00 15.79 -5.61
N TYR A 105 2.71 15.56 -5.43
CA TYR A 105 2.14 14.75 -4.37
C TYR A 105 1.31 13.63 -4.96
N TYR A 106 1.51 12.43 -4.44
CA TYR A 106 0.83 11.22 -4.90
C TYR A 106 0.26 10.50 -3.69
N TYR A 107 -1.06 10.43 -3.64
CA TYR A 107 -1.80 9.82 -2.55
C TYR A 107 -2.51 8.56 -3.05
N TRP A 108 -2.54 7.55 -2.19
CA TRP A 108 -3.37 6.35 -2.36
C TRP A 108 -3.64 5.70 -1.01
N GLY A 109 -4.82 5.15 -0.81
CA GLY A 109 -5.18 4.67 0.52
C GLY A 109 -6.51 3.96 0.61
N LEU A 110 -6.84 3.51 1.82
CA LEU A 110 -8.06 2.79 2.15
C LEU A 110 -8.92 3.64 3.10
N ILE A 111 -10.23 3.56 2.90
CA ILE A 111 -11.22 4.24 3.73
C ILE A 111 -11.88 3.19 4.62
N PHE A 112 -11.90 3.46 5.91
CA PHE A 112 -12.47 2.63 6.97
C PHE A 112 -13.67 3.33 7.59
N LYS A 113 -14.64 2.56 8.10
CA LYS A 113 -15.75 3.13 8.88
C LYS A 113 -15.35 3.45 10.33
N GLU A 114 -14.37 2.72 10.84
CA GLU A 114 -13.87 2.81 12.21
C GLU A 114 -13.15 4.13 12.47
N SER A 115 -12.98 4.46 13.75
CA SER A 115 -12.20 5.62 14.20
C SER A 115 -10.69 5.44 13.98
N PRO A 116 -9.91 6.54 13.95
CA PRO A 116 -8.45 6.46 13.84
C PRO A 116 -7.82 5.56 14.91
N GLU A 117 -8.31 5.63 16.15
CA GLU A 117 -7.81 4.84 17.27
C GLU A 117 -8.05 3.34 17.07
N GLU A 118 -9.23 2.97 16.56
CA GLU A 118 -9.55 1.58 16.23
C GLU A 118 -8.68 1.05 15.10
N VAL A 119 -8.46 1.83 14.03
CA VAL A 119 -7.56 1.44 12.93
C VAL A 119 -6.12 1.27 13.42
N MET A 120 -5.59 2.24 14.19
CA MET A 120 -4.25 2.14 14.78
C MET A 120 -4.11 0.92 15.69
N SER A 121 -5.16 0.55 16.44
CA SER A 121 -5.12 -0.64 17.31
C SER A 121 -4.93 -1.95 16.55
N LYS A 122 -5.29 -2.00 15.25
CA LYS A 122 -5.06 -3.17 14.38
C LYS A 122 -3.70 -3.14 13.69
N LEU A 123 -2.97 -2.03 13.84
CA LEU A 123 -1.65 -1.78 13.31
C LEU A 123 -0.67 -1.44 14.45
N ASP A 124 -0.80 -2.15 15.57
CA ASP A 124 -0.06 -1.93 16.83
C ASP A 124 1.46 -2.14 16.73
N HIS A 125 1.90 -2.90 15.72
CA HIS A 125 3.32 -3.04 15.35
C HIS A 125 3.93 -1.76 14.75
N LEU A 126 3.11 -0.77 14.36
CA LEU A 126 3.58 0.51 13.86
C LEU A 126 3.73 1.53 14.98
N THR A 127 4.77 2.37 14.88
CA THR A 127 4.90 3.55 15.74
C THR A 127 4.17 4.72 15.11
N TRP A 128 3.14 5.23 15.79
CA TRP A 128 2.34 6.37 15.35
C TRP A 128 2.78 7.65 16.06
N GLY A 129 3.14 8.67 15.28
CA GLY A 129 3.40 10.02 15.76
C GLY A 129 2.23 10.94 15.45
N LYS A 130 1.74 11.71 16.42
CA LYS A 130 0.70 12.72 16.17
C LYS A 130 1.30 13.90 15.39
N ALA A 131 0.62 14.34 14.35
CA ALA A 131 1.03 15.45 13.50
C ALA A 131 -0.17 16.33 13.13
N GLY A 132 -0.41 17.37 13.95
CA GLY A 132 -1.64 18.17 13.84
C GLY A 132 -2.87 17.33 14.20
N ASP A 133 -3.84 17.27 13.28
CA ASP A 133 -5.05 16.46 13.38
C ASP A 133 -4.86 15.03 12.82
N ASP A 134 -3.70 14.74 12.22
CA ASP A 134 -3.37 13.45 11.62
C ASP A 134 -2.41 12.63 12.50
N TYR A 135 -2.22 11.37 12.14
CA TYR A 135 -1.16 10.49 12.66
C TYR A 135 -0.26 10.02 11.53
N LEU A 136 1.04 10.02 11.76
CA LEU A 136 2.06 9.60 10.79
C LEU A 136 2.79 8.35 11.27
N SER A 137 3.16 7.50 10.33
CA SER A 137 4.06 6.36 10.55
C SER A 137 4.89 6.09 9.30
N GLN A 138 5.89 5.22 9.42
CA GLN A 138 6.70 4.71 8.29
C GLN A 138 7.29 5.83 7.40
N ALA A 139 7.60 6.99 7.99
CA ALA A 139 8.12 8.12 7.25
C ALA A 139 9.57 7.87 6.83
N MET A 140 9.84 8.03 5.54
CA MET A 140 11.14 7.82 4.92
C MET A 140 11.47 8.99 4.00
N ILE A 141 12.74 9.36 3.91
CA ILE A 141 13.22 10.45 3.06
C ILE A 141 14.43 10.03 2.23
N LYS A 142 14.50 10.52 1.00
CA LYS A 142 15.71 10.61 0.19
C LYS A 142 16.09 12.08 0.10
N VAL A 143 17.31 12.44 0.49
CA VAL A 143 17.77 13.85 0.46
C VAL A 143 18.01 14.36 -0.96
N ASP A 144 18.21 13.43 -1.91
CA ASP A 144 18.30 13.66 -3.35
C ASP A 144 17.90 12.36 -4.10
N PRO A 145 17.67 12.38 -5.43
CA PRO A 145 17.22 11.22 -6.17
C PRO A 145 18.10 9.96 -6.08
N ASN A 146 19.41 10.12 -5.90
CA ASN A 146 20.38 9.03 -5.88
C ASN A 146 20.63 8.47 -4.46
N SER A 147 20.25 9.21 -3.42
CA SER A 147 20.38 8.78 -2.03
C SER A 147 19.51 7.56 -1.70
N ALA A 148 19.94 6.71 -0.77
CA ALA A 148 19.10 5.63 -0.25
C ALA A 148 17.93 6.21 0.60
N TRP A 149 16.83 5.47 0.71
CA TRP A 149 15.77 5.78 1.68
C TRP A 149 16.32 5.67 3.10
N ARG A 150 15.99 6.66 3.93
CA ARG A 150 16.32 6.69 5.36
C ARG A 150 15.09 7.08 6.15
N GLU A 151 15.00 6.63 7.40
CA GLU A 151 13.92 7.06 8.31
C GLU A 151 13.88 8.59 8.40
N ASN A 152 12.67 9.15 8.34
CA ASN A 152 12.44 10.57 8.53
C ASN A 152 11.76 10.84 9.88
N ALA A 153 12.58 11.01 10.91
CA ALA A 153 12.09 11.38 12.24
C ALA A 153 11.53 12.82 12.32
N GLN A 154 11.68 13.62 11.26
CA GLN A 154 11.24 15.01 11.19
C GLN A 154 9.97 15.21 10.36
N ALA A 155 9.34 14.11 9.90
CA ALA A 155 8.11 14.17 9.14
C ALA A 155 6.99 14.80 9.99
N VAL A 156 6.34 15.82 9.44
CA VAL A 156 5.21 16.52 10.07
C VAL A 156 4.16 16.86 9.02
N SER A 157 2.88 16.80 9.41
CA SER A 157 1.76 17.11 8.52
C SER A 157 1.79 18.59 8.12
N GLY A 158 1.44 18.87 6.86
CA GLY A 158 1.34 20.23 6.32
C GLY A 158 2.65 20.93 5.98
N ILE A 159 3.81 20.31 6.21
CA ILE A 159 5.11 20.84 5.78
C ILE A 159 5.64 19.99 4.63
N ALA A 160 5.93 20.64 3.52
CA ALA A 160 6.51 19.95 2.38
C ALA A 160 7.97 19.57 2.64
N PRO A 161 8.45 18.49 1.99
CA PRO A 161 9.85 18.12 2.05
C PRO A 161 10.74 19.20 1.41
N ALA A 162 12.04 19.18 1.77
CA ALA A 162 13.02 20.09 1.17
C ALA A 162 13.07 19.92 -0.35
N LYS A 163 13.38 21.00 -1.09
CA LYS A 163 13.25 21.10 -2.55
C LYS A 163 13.80 19.91 -3.35
N GLU A 164 14.99 19.42 -2.99
CA GLU A 164 15.65 18.32 -3.71
C GLU A 164 15.29 16.93 -3.18
N SER A 165 14.61 16.89 -2.03
CA SER A 165 14.27 15.65 -1.33
C SER A 165 12.94 15.07 -1.75
N THR A 166 12.80 13.77 -1.56
CA THR A 166 11.54 13.04 -1.70
C THR A 166 11.23 12.38 -0.38
N GLU A 167 9.98 12.53 0.07
CA GLU A 167 9.46 11.85 1.24
C GLU A 167 8.40 10.83 0.83
N LYS A 168 8.36 9.70 1.54
CA LYS A 168 7.19 8.83 1.57
C LYS A 168 6.78 8.57 3.01
N LEU A 169 5.49 8.50 3.28
CA LEU A 169 4.97 8.26 4.63
C LEU A 169 3.59 7.61 4.59
N LEU A 170 3.24 6.96 5.70
CA LEU A 170 1.89 6.49 5.98
C LEU A 170 1.20 7.54 6.87
N MET A 171 0.01 7.96 6.48
CA MET A 171 -0.80 8.95 7.19
C MET A 171 -2.18 8.38 7.49
N LEU A 172 -2.68 8.68 8.67
CA LEU A 172 -4.02 8.33 9.10
C LEU A 172 -4.76 9.60 9.50
N SER A 173 -5.86 9.87 8.82
CA SER A 173 -6.64 11.09 8.97
C SER A 173 -8.10 10.77 9.27
N LYS A 174 -8.73 11.57 10.13
CA LYS A 174 -10.18 11.51 10.34
C LYS A 174 -10.91 12.22 9.21
N GLY A 175 -11.72 11.48 8.46
CA GLY A 175 -12.61 12.00 7.43
C GLY A 175 -14.05 12.17 7.91
N LYS A 176 -14.91 12.68 7.03
CA LYS A 176 -16.37 12.79 7.28
C LYS A 176 -17.06 11.42 7.32
N GLU A 177 -16.60 10.51 6.45
CA GLU A 177 -17.20 9.19 6.21
C GLU A 177 -16.46 8.06 6.94
N GLY A 178 -15.59 8.40 7.89
CA GLY A 178 -14.77 7.46 8.67
C GLY A 178 -13.29 7.85 8.67
N THR A 179 -12.40 6.87 8.60
CA THR A 179 -10.94 7.08 8.70
C THR A 179 -10.27 6.79 7.37
N LEU A 180 -9.35 7.66 6.94
CA LEU A 180 -8.53 7.46 5.76
C LEU A 180 -7.11 7.08 6.19
N LEU A 181 -6.69 5.87 5.87
CA LEU A 181 -5.30 5.44 5.92
C LEU A 181 -4.71 5.58 4.52
N LEU A 182 -3.71 6.42 4.34
CA LEU A 182 -3.13 6.68 3.03
C LEU A 182 -1.62 6.70 3.06
N CYS A 183 -1.02 6.31 1.95
CA CYS A 183 0.35 6.58 1.62
C CYS A 183 0.46 7.91 0.88
N SER A 184 1.44 8.72 1.26
CA SER A 184 1.87 9.91 0.53
C SER A 184 3.28 9.68 0.00
N VAL A 185 3.52 10.06 -1.25
CA VAL A 185 4.86 10.30 -1.80
C VAL A 185 4.90 11.72 -2.32
N GLN A 186 5.85 12.51 -1.83
CA GLN A 186 5.85 13.96 -2.00
C GLN A 186 7.24 14.56 -2.21
N GLY A 187 7.29 15.73 -2.87
CA GLY A 187 8.52 16.47 -3.15
C GLY A 187 9.08 16.23 -4.56
N ASN A 188 10.40 16.02 -4.65
CA ASN A 188 11.14 15.84 -5.90
C ASN A 188 11.05 14.41 -6.47
N VAL A 189 9.82 13.93 -6.67
CA VAL A 189 9.56 12.54 -7.08
C VAL A 189 9.96 12.31 -8.54
N THR A 190 10.92 11.42 -8.78
CA THR A 190 11.35 11.05 -10.13
C THR A 190 10.49 9.94 -10.75
N PRO A 191 10.49 9.78 -12.09
CA PRO A 191 9.79 8.68 -12.75
C PRO A 191 10.20 7.28 -12.26
N ASP A 192 11.50 7.07 -12.00
CA ASP A 192 12.01 5.78 -11.50
C ASP A 192 11.47 5.48 -10.09
N MET A 193 11.35 6.50 -9.24
CA MET A 193 10.70 6.32 -7.93
C MET A 193 9.23 5.95 -8.12
N LEU A 194 8.49 6.64 -8.99
CA LEU A 194 7.10 6.29 -9.28
C LEU A 194 6.94 4.87 -9.80
N ALA A 195 7.83 4.38 -10.65
CA ALA A 195 7.74 3.00 -11.14
C ALA A 195 7.85 1.96 -10.01
N THR A 196 8.54 2.28 -8.91
CA THR A 196 8.71 1.40 -7.74
C THR A 196 7.69 1.63 -6.61
N LEU A 197 6.93 2.73 -6.66
CA LEU A 197 5.99 3.11 -5.60
C LEU A 197 4.53 3.12 -6.09
N ARG A 198 4.32 3.47 -7.36
CA ARG A 198 3.04 3.77 -8.00
C ARG A 198 2.97 3.19 -9.43
N PRO A 199 3.03 1.86 -9.57
CA PRO A 199 2.92 1.20 -10.87
C PRO A 199 1.59 1.52 -11.58
N ASP A 200 0.55 1.93 -10.84
CA ASP A 200 -0.73 2.40 -11.39
C ASP A 200 -0.61 3.71 -12.20
N LEU A 201 0.40 4.53 -11.93
CA LEU A 201 0.66 5.78 -12.64
C LEU A 201 1.62 5.61 -13.84
N THR A 202 2.32 4.49 -13.92
CA THR A 202 3.30 4.20 -14.99
C THR A 202 2.84 3.09 -15.93
N GLY A 203 2.17 2.06 -15.40
CA GLY A 203 1.58 0.94 -16.15
C GLY A 203 0.22 1.25 -16.77
N GLY A 204 -0.33 2.43 -16.48
CA GLY A 204 -1.61 2.93 -16.99
C GLY A 204 -1.55 3.65 -18.34
N VAL A 205 -0.41 3.65 -19.05
CA VAL A 205 -0.39 4.12 -20.44
C VAL A 205 -1.03 3.05 -21.34
N ALA A 206 -2.36 2.95 -21.28
CA ALA A 206 -3.16 2.25 -22.26
C ALA A 206 -3.84 3.29 -23.16
N LYS A 207 -3.11 3.62 -24.24
CA LYS A 207 -3.53 4.27 -25.50
C LYS A 207 -3.97 5.72 -25.48
#